data_AF-A0A5C6V8H7-F1
#
_entry.id   AF-A0A5C6V8H7-F1
#
_cell.length_a   1.000
_cell.length_b   1.000
_cell.length_c   1.000
_cell.angle_alpha   90.00
_cell.angle_beta   90.00
_cell.angle_gamma   90.00
#
_symmetry.space_group_name_H-M   'P 1'
#
loop_
_entity.id
_entity.type
_entity.pdbx_description
1 polymer ?
#
loop_
_entity_poly.entity_id
_entity_poly.type
_entity_poly.pdbx_seq_one_letter_code
_entity_poly.pdbx_strand_id
1 'polypeptide(L)'
;MSYDAWIIVTGSLVGITCAMIGCFLVLRKMAMLADAISHTVLLGIVGGYLVSRSLDGPALLIGAVVVGLLTALLVQVLNGKGVQGDAAIGIVFTSLFAVGVVLLSLFAGNIHLDVDHALMGEITFIPWDTVEMYGMELGPK
;
A
#
# COMPACT_ATOMS: atom_id res chain seq x y z
N MET A 1 -3.10 -26.47 8.27
CA MET A 1 -2.17 -25.56 8.98
C MET A 1 -3.02 -24.59 9.77
N SER A 2 -2.84 -24.47 11.08
CA SER A 2 -3.60 -23.53 11.91
C SER A 2 -3.47 -22.10 11.37
N TYR A 3 -4.53 -21.31 11.47
CA TYR A 3 -4.62 -19.90 11.09
C TYR A 3 -3.40 -19.08 11.57
N ASP A 4 -2.99 -19.30 12.82
CA ASP A 4 -1.83 -18.64 13.43
C ASP A 4 -0.50 -18.94 12.72
N ALA A 5 -0.34 -20.16 12.20
CA ALA A 5 0.89 -20.56 11.52
C ALA A 5 1.09 -19.79 10.20
N TRP A 6 0.01 -19.53 9.45
CA TRP A 6 0.06 -18.74 8.22
C TRP A 6 0.41 -17.28 8.48
N ILE A 7 -0.14 -16.70 9.55
CA ILE A 7 0.16 -15.34 10.00
C ILE A 7 1.64 -15.23 10.38
N ILE A 8 2.16 -16.15 11.19
CA ILE A 8 3.55 -16.13 11.64
C ILE A 8 4.52 -16.31 10.47
N VAL A 9 4.25 -17.23 9.55
CA VAL A 9 5.09 -17.45 8.36
C VAL A 9 5.09 -16.22 7.46
N THR A 10 3.93 -15.64 7.17
CA THR A 10 3.85 -14.46 6.30
C THR A 10 4.50 -13.25 6.96
N GLY A 11 4.24 -13.01 8.25
CA GLY A 11 4.86 -11.93 9.01
C GLY A 11 6.38 -12.06 9.08
N SER A 12 6.91 -13.28 9.25
CA SER A 12 8.37 -13.49 9.24
C SER A 12 9.00 -13.27 7.87
N LEU A 13 8.37 -13.73 6.77
CA LEU A 13 8.84 -13.46 5.41
C LEU A 13 8.84 -11.97 5.07
N VAL A 14 7.74 -11.27 5.39
CA VAL A 14 7.63 -9.82 5.19
C VAL A 14 8.67 -9.09 6.04
N GLY A 15 8.83 -9.46 7.30
CA GLY A 15 9.82 -8.87 8.21
C GLY A 15 11.25 -9.01 7.70
N ILE A 16 11.67 -10.20 7.23
CA ILE A 16 13.00 -10.42 6.66
C ILE A 16 13.22 -9.55 5.41
N THR A 17 12.23 -9.48 4.53
CA THR A 17 12.29 -8.70 3.29
C THR A 17 12.39 -7.20 3.59
N CYS A 18 11.56 -6.70 4.50
CA CYS A 18 11.56 -5.30 4.92
C CYS A 18 12.87 -4.92 5.65
N ALA A 19 13.43 -5.81 6.49
CA ALA A 19 14.70 -5.55 7.17
C ALA A 19 15.87 -5.41 6.19
N MET A 20 15.93 -6.29 5.18
CA MET A 20 16.96 -6.21 4.13
C MET A 20 16.88 -4.90 3.34
N ILE A 21 15.67 -4.56 2.86
CA ILE A 21 15.44 -3.34 2.07
C ILE A 21 15.65 -2.09 2.92
N GLY A 22 15.20 -2.11 4.18
CA GLY A 22 15.33 -1.00 5.13
C GLY A 22 16.79 -0.63 5.40
N CYS A 23 17.65 -1.62 5.66
CA CYS A 23 19.09 -1.39 5.83
C CYS A 23 19.71 -0.69 4.61
N PHE A 24 19.34 -1.12 3.39
CA PHE A 24 19.82 -0.51 2.15
C PHE A 24 19.33 0.95 1.97
N LEU A 25 18.05 1.21 2.26
CA LEU A 25 17.46 2.55 2.17
C LEU A 25 18.10 3.54 3.17
N VAL A 26 18.38 3.09 4.39
CA VAL A 26 19.04 3.89 5.43
C VAL A 26 20.47 4.26 5.01
N LEU A 27 21.26 3.28 4.54
CA LEU A 27 22.63 3.54 4.07
C LEU A 27 22.68 4.53 2.91
N ARG A 28 21.65 4.54 2.05
CA ARG A 28 21.55 5.45 0.92
C ARG A 28 20.94 6.81 1.27
N LYS A 29 20.63 7.07 2.56
CA LYS A 29 19.91 8.28 3.02
C LYS A 29 18.57 8.50 2.31
N MET A 30 17.89 7.42 1.91
CA MET A 30 16.58 7.48 1.26
C MET A 30 15.47 6.90 2.16
N ALA A 31 15.68 6.93 3.48
CA ALA A 31 14.69 6.41 4.44
C ALA A 31 13.33 7.13 4.31
N MET A 32 13.34 8.44 4.06
CA MET A 32 12.13 9.25 3.85
C MET A 32 11.32 8.87 2.60
N LEU A 33 11.96 8.18 1.63
CA LEU A 33 11.28 7.73 0.42
C LEU A 33 10.27 6.62 0.71
N ALA A 34 10.59 5.71 1.63
CA ALA A 34 9.68 4.62 2.02
C ALA A 34 8.40 5.18 2.64
N ASP A 35 8.54 6.17 3.53
CA ASP A 35 7.41 6.85 4.17
C ASP A 35 6.51 7.58 3.14
N ALA A 36 7.13 8.27 2.18
CA ALA A 36 6.41 8.92 1.09
C ALA A 36 5.64 7.92 0.21
N ILE A 37 6.22 6.74 -0.08
CA ILE A 37 5.53 5.71 -0.86
C ILE A 37 4.29 5.23 -0.12
N SER A 38 4.40 4.89 1.17
CA SER A 38 3.27 4.39 1.97
C SER A 38 2.06 5.31 1.92
N HIS A 39 2.28 6.62 2.04
CA HIS A 39 1.18 7.57 2.01
C HIS A 39 0.64 7.86 0.60
N THR A 40 1.49 7.90 -0.42
CA THR A 40 1.03 8.16 -1.79
C THR A 40 0.31 6.97 -2.41
N VAL A 41 0.58 5.75 -1.94
CA VAL A 41 -0.12 4.52 -2.35
C VAL A 41 -1.63 4.61 -2.12
N LEU A 42 -2.10 5.38 -1.12
CA LEU A 42 -3.51 5.63 -0.90
C LEU A 42 -4.23 6.16 -2.14
N LEU A 43 -3.62 7.11 -2.85
CA LEU A 43 -4.19 7.63 -4.10
C LEU A 43 -4.35 6.51 -5.15
N GLY A 44 -3.40 5.58 -5.20
CA GLY A 44 -3.46 4.41 -6.09
C GLY A 44 -4.56 3.43 -5.72
N ILE A 45 -4.76 3.19 -4.42
CA ILE A 45 -5.84 2.34 -3.91
C ILE A 45 -7.20 2.96 -4.25
N VAL A 46 -7.38 4.26 -3.98
CA VAL A 46 -8.62 4.98 -4.28
C VAL A 46 -8.88 5.01 -5.78
N GLY A 47 -7.86 5.26 -6.60
CA GLY A 47 -7.96 5.22 -8.06
C GLY A 47 -8.34 3.82 -8.58
N GLY A 48 -7.73 2.76 -8.05
CA GLY A 48 -8.04 1.38 -8.39
C GLY A 48 -9.48 1.01 -8.02
N TYR A 49 -9.94 1.45 -6.86
CA TYR A 49 -11.32 1.28 -6.41
C TYR A 49 -12.32 1.98 -7.35
N LEU A 50 -12.03 3.21 -7.77
CA LEU A 50 -12.91 4.02 -8.62
C LEU A 50 -13.13 3.38 -10.01
N VAL A 51 -12.09 2.72 -10.54
CA VAL A 51 -12.14 2.01 -11.83
C VAL A 51 -12.85 0.66 -11.71
N SER A 52 -12.54 -0.11 -10.66
CA SER A 52 -13.05 -1.49 -10.51
C SER A 52 -14.47 -1.55 -9.92
N ARG A 53 -14.88 -0.54 -9.13
CA ARG A 53 -16.12 -0.53 -8.30
C ARG A 53 -16.30 -1.74 -7.38
N SER A 54 -15.28 -2.59 -7.26
CA SER A 54 -15.21 -3.76 -6.38
C SER A 54 -13.98 -3.62 -5.49
N LEU A 55 -14.12 -3.87 -4.18
CA LEU A 55 -12.98 -3.93 -3.25
C LEU A 55 -12.16 -5.20 -3.47
N ASP A 56 -12.77 -6.24 -4.01
CA ASP A 56 -12.13 -7.52 -4.25
C ASP A 56 -11.52 -7.54 -5.65
N GLY A 57 -10.19 -7.40 -5.71
CA GLY A 57 -9.48 -7.76 -6.92
C GLY A 57 -8.05 -7.23 -7.05
N PRO A 58 -7.30 -7.77 -8.04
CA PRO A 58 -5.94 -7.35 -8.38
C PRO A 58 -5.85 -5.87 -8.83
N ALA A 59 -6.98 -5.22 -9.12
CA ALA A 59 -7.03 -3.83 -9.55
C ALA A 59 -6.52 -2.85 -8.47
N LEU A 60 -6.83 -3.09 -7.18
CA LEU A 60 -6.30 -2.24 -6.09
C LEU A 60 -4.77 -2.36 -6.00
N LEU A 61 -4.26 -3.58 -6.08
CA LEU A 61 -2.81 -3.85 -6.02
C LEU A 61 -2.09 -3.21 -7.21
N ILE A 62 -2.64 -3.30 -8.42
CA ILE A 62 -2.09 -2.65 -9.61
C ILE A 62 -2.10 -1.12 -9.43
N GLY A 63 -3.21 -0.55 -8.94
CA GLY A 63 -3.31 0.88 -8.67
C GLY A 63 -2.27 1.36 -7.66
N ALA A 64 -2.10 0.64 -6.56
CA ALA A 64 -1.08 0.89 -5.55
C ALA A 64 0.35 0.85 -6.12
N VAL A 65 0.68 -0.19 -6.90
CA VAL A 65 2.01 -0.33 -7.53
C VAL A 65 2.27 0.79 -8.54
N VAL A 66 1.29 1.13 -9.38
CA VAL A 66 1.42 2.18 -10.39
C VAL A 66 1.69 3.53 -9.73
N VAL A 67 0.92 3.89 -8.69
CA VAL A 67 1.12 5.16 -7.99
C VAL A 67 2.42 5.17 -7.19
N GLY A 68 2.79 4.07 -6.52
CA GLY A 68 4.07 3.97 -5.81
C GLY A 68 5.27 4.16 -6.74
N LEU A 69 5.22 3.55 -7.94
CA LEU A 69 6.26 3.74 -8.96
C LEU A 69 6.28 5.17 -9.49
N LEU A 70 5.10 5.75 -9.72
CA LEU A 70 4.95 7.15 -10.17
C LEU A 70 5.51 8.13 -9.14
N THR A 71 5.30 7.91 -7.85
CA THR A 71 5.90 8.69 -6.76
C THR A 71 7.43 8.62 -6.81
N ALA A 72 8.00 7.41 -6.91
CA ALA A 72 9.45 7.24 -6.98
C ALA A 72 10.06 7.96 -8.20
N LEU A 73 9.39 7.88 -9.36
CA LEU A 73 9.81 8.57 -10.59
C LEU A 73 9.74 10.09 -10.45
N LEU A 74 8.64 10.62 -9.89
CA LEU A 74 8.48 12.06 -9.67
C LEU A 74 9.57 12.61 -8.74
N VAL A 75 9.85 11.91 -7.64
CA VAL A 75 10.93 12.28 -6.72
C VAL A 75 12.28 12.28 -7.45
N GLN A 76 12.57 11.24 -8.24
CA GLN A 76 13.82 11.13 -8.97
C GLN A 76 14.00 12.24 -10.02
N VAL A 77 12.94 12.59 -10.75
CA VAL A 77 12.95 13.69 -11.73
C VAL A 77 13.19 15.03 -11.04
N LEU A 78 12.56 15.28 -9.89
CA LEU A 78 12.73 16.53 -9.16
C LEU A 78 14.14 16.64 -8.56
N ASN A 79 14.68 15.54 -8.05
CA ASN A 79 16.05 15.44 -7.58
C ASN A 79 17.05 15.77 -8.72
N GLY A 80 16.81 15.22 -9.92
CA GLY A 80 17.62 15.50 -11.11
C GLY A 80 17.54 16.95 -11.62
N LYS A 81 16.50 17.70 -11.26
CA LYS A 81 16.35 19.13 -11.58
C LYS A 81 17.03 20.08 -10.59
N GLY A 82 17.76 19.55 -9.61
CA GLY A 82 18.53 20.34 -8.63
C GLY A 82 17.76 20.70 -7.37
N VAL A 83 16.58 20.11 -7.14
CA VAL A 83 15.85 20.23 -5.86
C VAL A 83 16.48 19.29 -4.83
N GLN A 84 16.64 19.77 -3.59
CA GLN A 84 17.12 18.94 -2.49
C GLN A 84 16.23 17.70 -2.34
N GLY A 85 16.84 16.51 -2.27
CA GLY A 85 16.10 15.24 -2.28
C GLY A 85 14.99 15.18 -1.23
N ASP A 86 15.25 15.65 -0.02
CA ASP A 86 14.26 15.67 1.07
C ASP A 86 13.09 16.62 0.78
N ALA A 87 13.36 17.78 0.17
CA ALA A 87 12.33 18.73 -0.23
C ALA A 87 11.47 18.18 -1.38
N ALA A 88 12.11 17.50 -2.35
CA ALA A 88 11.41 16.84 -3.44
C ALA A 88 10.46 15.75 -2.94
N ILE A 89 10.93 14.90 -2.02
CA ILE A 89 10.11 13.86 -1.37
C ILE A 89 8.91 14.52 -0.68
N GLY A 90 9.13 15.55 0.13
CA GLY A 90 8.07 16.24 0.87
C GLY A 90 7.00 16.86 -0.04
N ILE A 91 7.39 17.51 -1.13
CA ILE A 91 6.44 18.13 -2.09
C ILE A 91 5.61 17.06 -2.81
N VAL A 92 6.24 16.00 -3.30
CA VAL A 92 5.55 14.92 -4.02
C VAL A 92 4.60 14.17 -3.08
N PHE A 93 5.06 13.79 -1.89
CA PHE A 93 4.22 13.10 -0.91
C PHE A 93 3.00 13.93 -0.52
N THR A 94 3.19 15.17 -0.07
CA THR A 94 2.08 16.00 0.43
C THR A 94 1.06 16.31 -0.66
N SER A 95 1.50 16.55 -1.89
CA SER A 95 0.60 16.82 -3.02
C SER A 95 -0.20 15.59 -3.43
N LEU A 96 0.43 14.43 -3.63
CA LEU A 96 -0.29 13.21 -4.00
C LEU A 96 -1.21 12.71 -2.87
N PHE A 97 -0.77 12.82 -1.61
CA PHE A 97 -1.58 12.46 -0.47
C PHE A 97 -2.83 13.33 -0.35
N ALA A 98 -2.69 14.65 -0.45
CA ALA A 98 -3.83 15.57 -0.43
C ALA A 98 -4.82 15.28 -1.56
N VAL A 99 -4.32 15.02 -2.79
CA VAL A 99 -5.17 14.63 -3.92
C VAL A 99 -5.90 13.32 -3.62
N GLY A 100 -5.21 12.31 -3.07
CA GLY A 100 -5.81 11.03 -2.69
C GLY A 100 -6.93 11.17 -1.67
N VAL A 101 -6.72 11.96 -0.62
CA VAL A 101 -7.72 12.23 0.43
C VAL A 101 -8.93 13.00 -0.13
N VAL A 102 -8.71 14.00 -0.99
CA VAL A 102 -9.81 14.73 -1.64
C VAL A 102 -10.63 13.81 -2.54
N LEU A 103 -9.97 12.96 -3.33
CA LEU A 103 -10.65 11.99 -4.19
C LEU A 103 -11.47 11.00 -3.37
N LEU A 104 -10.90 10.51 -2.27
CA LEU A 104 -11.60 9.64 -1.33
C LEU A 104 -12.82 10.33 -0.73
N SER A 105 -12.69 11.56 -0.26
CA SER A 105 -13.80 12.30 0.36
C SER A 105 -14.96 12.55 -0.62
N LEU A 106 -14.67 12.82 -1.89
CA LEU A 106 -15.70 13.08 -2.90
C LEU A 106 -16.40 11.81 -3.40
N PHE A 107 -15.67 10.70 -3.56
CA PHE A 107 -16.19 9.49 -4.21
C PHE A 107 -16.49 8.33 -3.26
N ALA A 108 -15.89 8.30 -2.07
CA ALA A 108 -16.04 7.23 -1.07
C ALA A 108 -16.84 7.67 0.17
N GLY A 109 -17.58 8.78 0.14
CA GLY A 109 -18.43 9.22 1.26
C GLY A 109 -19.52 8.22 1.71
N ASN A 110 -19.71 7.10 1.00
CA ASN A 110 -20.61 6.00 1.39
C ASN A 110 -19.88 4.68 1.76
N ILE A 111 -18.58 4.57 1.55
CA ILE A 111 -17.79 3.38 1.90
C ILE A 111 -16.75 3.83 2.91
N HIS A 112 -16.87 3.38 4.15
CA HIS A 112 -15.83 3.54 5.18
C HIS A 112 -14.60 2.71 4.77
N LEU A 113 -13.87 3.17 3.75
CA LEU A 113 -12.48 2.78 3.57
C LEU A 113 -11.73 3.47 4.70
N ASP A 114 -11.52 2.72 5.77
CA ASP A 114 -10.73 3.19 6.88
C ASP A 114 -9.27 3.28 6.41
N VAL A 115 -8.88 4.51 6.09
CA VAL A 115 -7.56 4.89 5.60
C VAL A 115 -6.49 4.40 6.57
N ASP A 116 -6.77 4.45 7.87
CA ASP A 116 -5.85 4.00 8.89
C ASP A 116 -5.67 2.48 8.82
N HIS A 117 -6.73 1.69 8.64
CA HIS A 117 -6.58 0.24 8.46
C HIS A 117 -5.86 -0.14 7.16
N ALA A 118 -6.14 0.57 6.06
CA ALA A 118 -5.48 0.32 4.77
C ALA A 118 -3.99 0.70 4.78
N LEU A 119 -3.61 1.75 5.52
CA LEU A 119 -2.23 2.23 5.63
C LEU A 119 -1.42 1.51 6.71
N MET A 120 -2.03 1.19 7.86
CA MET A 120 -1.37 0.48 8.96
C MET A 120 -1.23 -1.02 8.69
N GLY A 121 -2.08 -1.56 7.82
CA GLY A 121 -2.06 -2.96 7.40
C GLY A 121 -2.66 -3.89 8.46
N GLU A 122 -3.53 -4.79 8.02
CA GLU A 122 -4.09 -5.84 8.87
C GLU A 122 -3.68 -7.23 8.37
N ILE A 123 -2.80 -7.87 9.15
CA ILE A 123 -2.27 -9.21 8.87
C ILE A 123 -3.33 -10.31 9.11
N THR A 124 -4.44 -10.00 9.78
CA THR A 124 -5.56 -10.91 10.06
C THR A 124 -6.22 -11.45 8.78
N PHE A 125 -6.15 -10.73 7.66
CA PHE A 125 -6.81 -11.11 6.40
C PHE A 125 -5.93 -11.92 5.43
N ILE A 126 -4.76 -12.39 5.88
CA ILE A 126 -3.84 -13.21 5.07
C ILE A 126 -4.37 -14.61 4.70
N PRO A 127 -5.07 -15.36 5.58
CA PRO A 127 -5.49 -16.71 5.24
C PRO A 127 -6.62 -16.69 4.21
N TRP A 128 -6.58 -17.67 3.30
CA TRP A 128 -7.60 -17.85 2.30
C TRP A 128 -8.97 -18.06 2.94
N ASP A 129 -9.97 -17.36 2.41
CA ASP A 129 -11.37 -17.46 2.82
C ASP A 129 -11.87 -18.88 2.48
N THR A 130 -12.01 -19.74 3.49
CA THR A 130 -12.48 -21.11 3.31
C THR A 130 -14.00 -21.14 3.19
N VAL A 131 -14.52 -21.68 2.09
CA VAL A 131 -15.97 -21.88 1.94
C VAL A 131 -16.41 -23.08 2.75
N GLU A 132 -17.20 -22.85 3.80
CA GLU A 132 -17.96 -23.91 4.47
C GLU A 132 -19.30 -24.12 3.76
N MET A 133 -19.46 -25.29 3.15
CA MET A 133 -20.76 -25.79 2.69
C MET A 133 -21.04 -27.12 3.38
N TYR A 134 -22.12 -27.18 4.16
CA TYR A 134 -22.62 -28.40 4.81
C TYR A 134 -21.66 -29.06 5.82
N GLY A 135 -20.90 -28.26 6.58
CA GLY A 135 -20.07 -28.76 7.70
C GLY A 135 -18.83 -29.56 7.28
N MET A 136 -18.40 -29.45 6.02
CA MET A 136 -17.08 -29.93 5.57
C MET A 136 -16.31 -28.76 4.95
N GLU A 137 -15.13 -28.47 5.51
CA GLU A 137 -14.19 -27.45 5.04
C GLU A 137 -13.67 -27.82 3.64
N LEU A 138 -14.21 -27.19 2.61
CA LEU A 138 -13.82 -27.41 1.22
C LEU A 138 -13.04 -26.22 0.68
N GLY A 139 -11.87 -25.99 1.28
CA GLY A 139 -10.78 -25.25 0.64
C GLY A 139 -11.04 -23.76 0.32
N PRO A 140 -10.03 -23.11 -0.25
CA PRO A 140 -9.94 -21.65 -0.40
C PRO A 140 -10.77 -21.10 -1.55
N LYS A 141 -11.41 -19.93 -1.35
CA LYS A 141 -11.92 -19.05 -2.43
C LYS A 141 -10.81 -18.22 -3.08
#